data_AF-A0A1F8AU21-F1
#
_entry.id   AF-A0A1F8AU21-F1
#
_cell.length_a   1.000
_cell.length_b   1.000
_cell.length_c   1.000
_cell.angle_alpha   90.00
_cell.angle_beta   90.00
_cell.angle_gamma   90.00
#
_symmetry.space_group_name_H-M   'P 1'
#
loop_
_entity.id
_entity.type
_entity.pdbx_description
1 polymer ?
#
loop_
_entity_poly.entity_id
_entity_poly.type
_entity_poly.pdbx_seq_one_letter_code
_entity_poly.pdbx_strand_id
1 'polypeptide(L)'
;MIGGVVTKKRLFVGLVLLGLIALLFTVLSANSSCIKKVGGVVGIRNDCRQLFDCNFIIGDKDDCYFGVATYQKNVGICDMVQTLWKKNGCIINVAVQLKDRTLCEKIDRREDFWQEDRERCKEEAAENKDFSWDLKKGIEKCGPVPMGVYGENYSNVNNTWSYVAVDNVYWSPDCELVYYSAEVSRRGVSTDLYTVEIPNSEIEKRGGIWGYNPKTKEKVRVYSENEAFIKTWLSENEIEIRRPNGESMMLNL
;
A
#
# COMPACT_ATOMS: atom_id res chain seq x y z
N MET A 1 46.47 51.94 -29.57
CA MET A 1 45.06 51.71 -29.94
C MET A 1 44.95 50.33 -30.56
N ILE A 2 44.44 49.33 -29.86
CA ILE A 2 44.18 48.00 -30.43
C ILE A 2 42.74 47.64 -30.08
N GLY A 3 41.79 48.11 -30.88
CA GLY A 3 40.38 47.75 -30.79
C GLY A 3 40.08 46.65 -31.79
N GLY A 4 40.17 45.39 -31.36
CA GLY A 4 39.82 44.23 -32.18
C GLY A 4 38.31 44.08 -32.29
N VAL A 5 37.77 44.26 -33.48
CA VAL A 5 36.35 44.00 -33.81
C VAL A 5 36.11 42.48 -33.76
N VAL A 6 35.63 41.97 -32.62
CA VAL A 6 35.16 40.59 -32.52
C VAL A 6 33.85 40.49 -33.30
N THR A 7 33.88 39.84 -34.47
CA THR A 7 32.69 39.63 -35.30
C THR A 7 31.63 38.84 -34.54
N LYS A 8 30.35 39.25 -34.60
CA LYS A 8 29.21 38.60 -33.90
C LYS A 8 29.16 37.08 -34.05
N LYS A 9 29.60 36.54 -35.19
CA LYS A 9 29.69 35.07 -35.43
C LYS A 9 30.70 34.39 -34.49
N ARG A 10 31.87 34.99 -34.25
CA ARG A 10 32.88 34.43 -33.34
C ARG A 10 32.42 34.49 -31.88
N LEU A 11 31.72 35.55 -31.49
CA LEU A 11 31.11 35.67 -30.16
C LEU A 11 30.02 34.60 -29.93
N PHE A 12 29.17 34.36 -30.93
CA PHE A 12 28.13 33.33 -30.86
C PHE A 12 28.72 31.92 -30.75
N VAL A 13 29.72 31.58 -31.57
CA VAL A 13 30.41 30.28 -31.49
C VAL A 13 31.09 30.10 -30.13
N GLY A 14 31.69 31.14 -29.57
CA GLY A 14 32.28 31.10 -28.22
C GLY A 14 31.25 30.81 -27.13
N LEU A 15 30.08 31.47 -27.18
CA LEU A 15 29.00 31.24 -26.21
C LEU A 15 28.40 29.83 -26.31
N VAL A 16 28.24 29.31 -27.54
CA VAL A 16 27.75 27.94 -27.76
C VAL A 16 28.74 26.91 -27.22
N LEU A 17 30.04 27.09 -27.48
CA LEU A 17 31.08 26.18 -26.95
C LEU A 17 31.16 26.23 -25.43
N LEU A 18 31.07 27.41 -24.82
CA LEU A 18 31.01 27.55 -23.36
C LEU A 18 29.75 26.89 -22.78
N GLY A 19 28.61 27.03 -23.44
CA GLY A 19 27.37 26.36 -23.06
C GLY A 19 27.46 24.83 -23.15
N LEU A 20 28.07 24.30 -24.22
CA LEU A 20 28.29 22.86 -24.37
C LEU A 20 29.31 22.31 -23.35
N ILE A 21 30.37 23.06 -23.06
CA ILE A 21 31.35 22.70 -22.01
C ILE A 21 30.67 22.73 -20.64
N ALA A 22 29.87 23.75 -20.33
CA ALA A 22 29.11 23.82 -19.09
C ALA A 22 28.12 22.66 -18.97
N LEU A 23 27.41 22.32 -20.05
CA LEU A 23 26.51 21.16 -20.10
C LEU A 23 27.29 19.86 -19.85
N LEU A 24 28.44 19.68 -20.49
CA LEU A 24 29.31 18.52 -20.29
C LEU A 24 29.80 18.42 -18.84
N PHE A 25 30.22 19.53 -18.24
CA PHE A 25 30.61 19.59 -16.82
C PHE A 25 29.43 19.29 -15.90
N THR A 26 28.22 19.79 -16.17
CA THR A 26 27.03 19.46 -15.36
C THR A 26 26.66 17.98 -15.44
N VAL A 27 26.78 17.37 -16.62
CA VAL A 27 26.55 15.93 -16.84
C VAL A 27 27.62 15.10 -16.14
N LEU A 28 28.89 15.53 -16.18
CA LEU A 28 29.99 14.88 -15.47
C LEU A 28 29.87 15.03 -13.94
N SER A 29 29.39 16.18 -13.44
CA SER A 29 29.18 16.39 -11.99
C SER A 29 27.94 15.67 -11.45
N ALA A 30 26.90 15.48 -12.26
CA ALA A 30 25.76 14.64 -11.89
C ALA A 30 26.13 13.14 -11.82
N ASN A 31 27.22 12.76 -12.49
CA ASN A 31 27.82 11.42 -12.49
C ASN A 31 29.02 11.30 -11.52
N SER A 32 29.17 12.18 -10.52
CA SER A 32 30.22 12.01 -9.52
C SER A 32 29.97 10.73 -8.70
N SER A 33 30.62 9.66 -9.16
CA SER A 33 30.66 8.32 -8.60
C SER A 33 31.09 8.31 -7.12
N CYS A 34 30.61 7.29 -6.42
CA CYS A 34 30.68 7.02 -4.98
C CYS A 34 32.11 6.80 -4.45
N ILE A 35 33.02 7.78 -4.58
CA ILE A 35 34.35 7.69 -3.98
C ILE A 35 34.68 9.01 -3.28
N LYS A 36 34.51 9.04 -1.96
CA LYS A 36 35.25 9.98 -1.11
C LYS A 36 36.46 9.23 -0.56
N LYS A 37 37.67 9.56 -1.02
CA LYS A 37 38.90 9.13 -0.36
C LYS A 37 38.88 9.69 1.06
N VAL A 38 38.68 8.82 2.06
CA VAL A 38 39.03 9.10 3.45
C VAL A 38 40.25 8.25 3.75
N GLY A 39 41.26 8.84 4.40
CA GLY A 39 42.62 8.31 4.52
C GLY A 39 42.69 6.81 4.84
N GLY A 40 43.32 6.05 3.94
CA GLY A 40 43.92 4.73 4.23
C GLY A 40 43.01 3.56 4.56
N VAL A 41 41.70 3.74 4.78
CA VAL A 41 40.75 2.66 5.05
C VAL A 41 39.52 2.86 4.18
N VAL A 42 39.26 1.89 3.29
CA VAL A 42 38.05 1.82 2.47
C VAL A 42 36.86 1.55 3.40
N GLY A 43 36.18 2.62 3.83
CA GLY A 43 34.91 2.52 4.54
C GLY A 43 33.77 2.24 3.56
N ILE A 44 33.05 1.14 3.75
CA ILE A 44 31.88 0.75 2.96
C ILE A 44 30.79 1.82 3.16
N ARG A 45 30.41 2.52 2.09
CA ARG A 45 29.22 3.39 2.09
C ARG A 45 28.16 2.70 1.24
N ASN A 46 27.03 2.37 1.86
CA ASN A 46 25.87 1.69 1.23
C ASN A 46 25.03 2.62 0.33
N ASP A 47 25.58 3.74 -0.13
CA ASP A 47 24.87 4.75 -0.93
C ASP A 47 25.03 4.51 -2.44
N CYS A 48 25.22 3.26 -2.86
CA CYS A 48 25.31 2.92 -4.28
C CYS A 48 23.93 3.05 -4.92
N ARG A 49 23.84 3.85 -5.99
CA ARG A 49 22.58 4.14 -6.67
C ARG A 49 22.48 3.47 -8.04
N GLN A 50 23.61 3.01 -8.58
CA GLN A 50 23.67 2.32 -9.88
C GLN A 50 24.39 0.98 -9.75
N LEU A 51 23.92 -0.04 -10.47
CA LEU A 51 24.50 -1.39 -10.45
C LEU A 51 25.98 -1.41 -10.81
N PHE A 52 26.40 -0.57 -11.77
CA PHE A 52 27.79 -0.52 -12.21
C PHE A 52 28.73 -0.07 -11.08
N ASP A 53 28.24 0.69 -10.09
CA ASP A 53 29.05 1.13 -8.95
C ASP A 53 29.54 -0.07 -8.11
N CYS A 54 28.73 -1.14 -8.02
CA CYS A 54 29.09 -2.36 -7.31
C CYS A 54 30.26 -3.11 -7.95
N ASN A 55 30.62 -2.82 -9.21
CA ASN A 55 31.75 -3.45 -9.86
C ASN A 55 33.10 -3.00 -9.30
N PHE A 56 33.17 -1.83 -8.67
CA PHE A 56 34.40 -1.28 -8.10
C PHE A 56 34.69 -1.74 -6.67
N ILE A 57 33.77 -2.48 -6.05
CA ILE A 57 33.96 -3.07 -4.72
C ILE A 57 34.75 -4.37 -4.85
N ILE A 58 35.86 -4.46 -4.11
CA ILE A 58 36.68 -5.66 -3.98
C ILE A 58 36.20 -6.40 -2.72
N GLY A 59 35.68 -7.62 -2.88
CA GLY A 59 35.13 -8.43 -1.78
C GLY A 59 33.61 -8.58 -1.85
N ASP A 60 32.94 -8.66 -0.69
CA ASP A 60 31.48 -8.80 -0.59
C ASP A 60 30.77 -7.58 -1.22
N LYS A 61 29.84 -7.85 -2.14
CA LYS A 61 29.06 -6.84 -2.88
C LYS A 61 27.60 -6.80 -2.45
N ASP A 62 27.19 -7.67 -1.54
CA ASP A 62 25.79 -7.85 -1.18
C ASP A 62 25.15 -6.57 -0.66
N ASP A 63 25.86 -5.81 0.18
CA ASP A 63 25.35 -4.54 0.72
C ASP A 63 25.20 -3.48 -0.37
N CYS A 64 26.04 -3.53 -1.41
CA CYS A 64 25.92 -2.67 -2.58
C CYS A 64 24.68 -3.01 -3.40
N TYR A 65 24.49 -4.28 -3.75
CA TYR A 65 23.30 -4.71 -4.48
C TYR A 65 22.03 -4.44 -3.68
N PHE A 66 22.03 -4.67 -2.37
CA PHE A 66 20.93 -4.29 -1.49
C PHE A 66 20.62 -2.79 -1.60
N GLY A 67 21.64 -1.94 -1.45
CA GLY A 67 21.48 -0.48 -1.51
C GLY A 67 20.92 -0.01 -2.85
N VAL A 68 21.43 -0.57 -3.96
CA VAL A 68 20.94 -0.25 -5.31
C VAL A 68 19.50 -0.76 -5.51
N ALA A 69 19.19 -1.98 -5.09
CA ALA A 69 17.84 -2.55 -5.17
C ALA A 69 16.83 -1.68 -4.42
N THR A 70 17.21 -1.21 -3.24
CA THR A 70 16.41 -0.34 -2.39
C THR A 70 16.20 1.03 -3.04
N TYR A 71 17.29 1.66 -3.50
CA TYR A 71 17.23 2.98 -4.14
C TYR A 71 16.42 2.99 -5.42
N GLN A 72 16.61 1.97 -6.27
CA GLN A 72 15.90 1.83 -7.54
C GLN A 72 14.53 1.17 -7.40
N LYS A 73 14.18 0.69 -6.20
CA LYS A 73 13.00 -0.13 -5.92
C LYS A 73 12.87 -1.31 -6.90
N ASN A 74 13.97 -2.00 -7.16
CA ASN A 74 14.04 -3.09 -8.11
C ASN A 74 14.40 -4.40 -7.41
N VAL A 75 13.39 -5.23 -7.17
CA VAL A 75 13.54 -6.53 -6.49
C VAL A 75 14.44 -7.50 -7.28
N GLY A 76 14.53 -7.37 -8.61
CA GLY A 76 15.39 -8.22 -9.44
C GLY A 76 16.88 -8.03 -9.13
N ILE A 77 17.25 -6.90 -8.53
CA ILE A 77 18.63 -6.68 -8.07
C ILE A 77 18.92 -7.48 -6.79
N CYS A 78 17.91 -7.75 -5.96
CA CYS A 78 18.08 -8.61 -4.78
C CYS A 78 18.51 -10.04 -5.16
N ASP A 79 18.26 -10.50 -6.39
CA ASP A 79 18.75 -11.80 -6.87
C ASP A 79 20.27 -11.86 -7.06
N MET A 80 20.94 -10.70 -7.11
CA MET A 80 22.40 -10.61 -7.19
C MET A 80 23.07 -10.73 -5.80
N VAL A 81 22.29 -10.57 -4.72
CA VAL A 81 22.74 -10.75 -3.34
C VAL A 81 22.94 -12.23 -3.06
N GLN A 82 24.15 -12.61 -2.68
CA GLN A 82 24.54 -14.02 -2.50
C GLN A 82 24.16 -14.55 -1.11
N THR A 83 24.30 -13.72 -0.08
CA THR A 83 24.00 -14.09 1.30
C THR A 83 22.48 -14.14 1.50
N LEU A 84 21.95 -15.32 1.84
CA LEU A 84 20.51 -15.60 1.94
C LEU A 84 19.76 -14.58 2.81
N TRP A 85 20.26 -14.31 4.02
CA TRP A 85 19.60 -13.39 4.94
C TRP A 85 19.62 -11.94 4.42
N LYS A 86 20.68 -11.52 3.73
CA LYS A 86 20.75 -10.21 3.07
C LYS A 86 19.79 -10.14 1.88
N LYS A 87 19.66 -11.23 1.12
CA LYS A 87 18.72 -11.34 -0.01
C LYS A 87 17.28 -11.24 0.46
N ASN A 88 16.91 -12.01 1.47
CA ASN A 88 15.56 -11.96 2.05
C ASN A 88 15.29 -10.57 2.65
N GLY A 89 16.23 -9.98 3.39
CA GLY A 89 16.12 -8.60 3.88
C GLY A 89 15.97 -7.56 2.76
N CYS A 90 16.66 -7.75 1.63
CA CYS A 90 16.54 -6.89 0.44
C CYS A 90 15.13 -6.95 -0.14
N ILE A 91 14.59 -8.17 -0.31
CA ILE A 91 13.22 -8.39 -0.81
C ILE A 91 12.20 -7.71 0.11
N ILE A 92 12.32 -7.90 1.43
CA ILE A 92 11.43 -7.28 2.42
C ILE A 92 11.47 -5.76 2.28
N ASN A 93 12.66 -5.16 2.25
CA ASN A 93 12.79 -3.71 2.16
C ASN A 93 12.16 -3.15 0.88
N VAL A 94 12.42 -3.79 -0.27
CA VAL A 94 11.82 -3.40 -1.55
C VAL A 94 10.30 -3.60 -1.53
N ALA A 95 9.80 -4.70 -0.97
CA ALA A 95 8.37 -4.97 -0.83
C ALA A 95 7.65 -3.90 0.01
N VAL A 96 8.21 -3.53 1.15
CA VAL A 96 7.68 -2.47 2.03
C VAL A 96 7.70 -1.10 1.33
N GLN A 97 8.79 -0.76 0.63
CA GLN A 97 8.90 0.51 -0.07
C GLN A 97 8.02 0.65 -1.32
N LEU A 98 7.71 -0.47 -1.96
CA LEU A 98 6.78 -0.55 -3.08
C LEU A 98 5.34 -0.77 -2.62
N LYS A 99 5.14 -1.13 -1.35
CA LYS A 99 3.85 -1.55 -0.81
C LYS A 99 3.26 -2.72 -1.60
N ASP A 100 4.12 -3.65 -2.00
CA ASP A 100 3.79 -4.80 -2.83
C ASP A 100 4.06 -6.09 -2.06
N ARG A 101 3.04 -6.55 -1.34
CA ARG A 101 3.09 -7.80 -0.56
C ARG A 101 3.35 -9.03 -1.42
N THR A 102 3.09 -8.98 -2.73
CA THR A 102 3.35 -10.13 -3.62
C THR A 102 4.85 -10.37 -3.76
N LEU A 103 5.69 -9.36 -3.53
CA LEU A 103 7.14 -9.53 -3.50
C LEU A 103 7.61 -10.35 -2.31
N CYS A 104 6.88 -10.35 -1.18
CA CYS A 104 7.19 -11.20 -0.03
C CYS A 104 7.10 -12.70 -0.37
N GLU A 105 6.40 -13.08 -1.44
CA GLU A 105 6.36 -14.46 -1.96
C GLU A 105 7.73 -14.96 -2.46
N LYS A 106 8.63 -14.04 -2.79
CA LYS A 106 9.98 -14.35 -3.28
C LYS A 106 10.98 -14.65 -2.16
N ILE A 107 10.60 -14.44 -0.90
CA ILE A 107 11.43 -14.77 0.27
C ILE A 107 11.70 -16.27 0.24
N ASP A 108 12.98 -16.64 0.31
CA ASP A 108 13.40 -18.03 0.29
C ASP A 108 13.13 -18.67 1.66
N ARG A 109 12.40 -19.79 1.64
CA ARG A 109 11.85 -20.49 2.81
C ARG A 109 12.60 -21.78 3.16
N ARG A 110 13.80 -21.96 2.63
CA ARG A 110 14.61 -23.17 2.89
C ARG A 110 15.03 -23.33 4.36
N GLU A 111 14.90 -22.28 5.18
CA GLU A 111 15.09 -22.35 6.63
C GLU A 111 13.81 -21.87 7.34
N ASP A 112 13.42 -22.54 8.42
CA ASP A 112 12.13 -22.35 9.11
C ASP A 112 11.90 -20.92 9.60
N PHE A 113 12.96 -20.20 9.97
CA PHE A 113 12.90 -18.81 10.44
C PHE A 113 12.34 -17.83 9.39
N TRP A 114 12.51 -18.11 8.10
CA TRP A 114 12.06 -17.19 7.03
C TRP A 114 10.56 -17.23 6.76
N GLN A 115 9.84 -18.16 7.39
CA GLN A 115 8.37 -18.20 7.30
C GLN A 115 7.74 -17.04 8.07
N GLU A 116 8.21 -16.77 9.29
CA GLU A 116 7.73 -15.64 10.10
C GLU A 116 8.06 -14.30 9.45
N ASP A 117 9.27 -14.17 8.89
CA ASP A 117 9.70 -12.97 8.18
C ASP A 117 8.87 -12.69 6.92
N ARG A 118 8.37 -13.73 6.24
CA ARG A 118 7.49 -13.59 5.09
C ARG A 118 6.11 -13.07 5.48
N GLU A 119 5.52 -13.59 6.56
CA GLU A 119 4.23 -13.07 7.02
C GLU A 119 4.37 -11.64 7.54
N ARG A 120 5.41 -11.34 8.32
CA ARG A 120 5.71 -9.97 8.76
C ARG A 120 5.89 -9.02 7.57
N CYS A 121 6.61 -9.44 6.53
CA CYS A 121 6.76 -8.67 5.30
C CYS A 121 5.41 -8.32 4.66
N LYS A 122 4.47 -9.27 4.60
CA LYS A 122 3.15 -9.04 4.01
C LYS A 122 2.35 -8.04 4.81
N GLU A 123 2.42 -8.11 6.14
CA GLU A 123 1.79 -7.14 7.03
C GLU A 123 2.37 -5.74 6.81
N GLU A 124 3.71 -5.59 6.90
CA GLU A 124 4.39 -4.30 6.72
C GLU A 124 4.23 -3.71 5.31
N ALA A 125 4.20 -4.55 4.27
CA ALA A 125 4.00 -4.12 2.89
C ALA A 125 2.53 -3.82 2.56
N ALA A 126 1.58 -4.42 3.29
CA ALA A 126 0.16 -4.09 3.21
C ALA A 126 -0.17 -2.78 3.95
N GLU A 127 0.68 -2.33 4.88
CA GLU A 127 0.56 -1.00 5.51
C GLU A 127 0.83 0.12 4.50
N ASN A 128 -0.21 0.52 3.78
CA ASN A 128 -0.15 1.72 2.98
C ASN A 128 -0.34 2.96 3.86
N LYS A 129 0.74 3.39 4.54
CA LYS A 129 0.75 4.61 5.39
C LYS A 129 0.33 5.91 4.66
N ASP A 130 0.21 5.89 3.32
CA ASP A 130 -0.28 7.04 2.51
C ASP A 130 -1.66 6.82 1.87
N PHE A 131 -2.19 5.59 1.82
CA PHE A 131 -3.55 5.36 1.34
C PHE A 131 -4.53 5.66 2.46
N SER A 132 -4.68 6.95 2.70
CA SER A 132 -5.77 7.47 3.50
C SER A 132 -7.00 7.49 2.59
N TRP A 133 -7.83 6.46 2.72
CA TRP A 133 -9.17 6.42 2.15
C TRP A 133 -10.17 6.35 3.29
N ASP A 134 -10.96 7.41 3.45
CA ASP A 134 -11.91 7.57 4.54
C ASP A 134 -13.27 8.04 4.01
N LEU A 135 -14.28 8.05 4.89
CA LEU A 135 -15.64 8.47 4.54
C LEU A 135 -15.66 9.88 3.93
N LYS A 136 -14.84 10.80 4.44
CA LYS A 136 -14.81 12.18 3.97
C LYS A 136 -14.32 12.24 2.51
N LYS A 137 -13.19 11.59 2.21
CA LYS A 137 -12.64 11.50 0.85
C LYS A 137 -13.59 10.81 -0.11
N GLY A 138 -14.24 9.74 0.34
CA GLY A 138 -15.29 9.06 -0.42
C GLY A 138 -16.42 10.01 -0.77
N ILE A 139 -16.94 10.78 0.19
CA ILE A 139 -18.01 11.75 -0.06
C ILE A 139 -17.55 12.88 -0.99
N GLU A 140 -16.34 13.40 -0.80
CA GLU A 140 -15.78 14.47 -1.64
C GLU A 140 -15.59 14.01 -3.10
N LYS A 141 -15.17 12.76 -3.32
CA LYS A 141 -14.92 12.20 -4.65
C LYS A 141 -16.20 11.68 -5.33
N CYS A 142 -16.98 10.89 -4.60
CA CYS A 142 -18.08 10.08 -5.15
C CYS A 142 -19.47 10.69 -4.87
N GLY A 143 -19.55 11.67 -3.97
CA GLY A 143 -20.80 12.29 -3.56
C GLY A 143 -21.40 11.67 -2.29
N PRO A 144 -22.58 12.15 -1.86
CA PRO A 144 -23.19 11.71 -0.60
C PRO A 144 -23.51 10.21 -0.61
N VAL A 145 -23.44 9.61 0.57
CA VAL A 145 -23.81 8.20 0.76
C VAL A 145 -25.29 8.00 0.39
N PRO A 146 -25.63 7.03 -0.47
CA PRO A 146 -27.01 6.73 -0.84
C PRO A 146 -27.84 6.26 0.35
N MET A 147 -29.09 6.70 0.42
CA MET A 147 -30.01 6.32 1.51
C MET A 147 -30.29 4.81 1.60
N GLY A 148 -30.11 4.06 0.50
CA GLY A 148 -30.27 2.60 0.46
C GLY A 148 -29.33 1.83 1.39
N VAL A 149 -28.22 2.45 1.80
CA VAL A 149 -27.30 1.91 2.81
C VAL A 149 -27.96 1.86 4.19
N TYR A 150 -28.71 2.91 4.56
CA TYR A 150 -29.34 3.05 5.89
C TYR A 150 -30.77 2.51 5.98
N GLY A 151 -31.35 2.07 4.86
CA GLY A 151 -32.75 1.63 4.80
C GLY A 151 -33.08 0.38 5.62
N GLU A 152 -32.11 -0.23 6.30
CA GLU A 152 -32.25 -1.50 7.02
C GLU A 152 -32.33 -1.38 8.54
N ASN A 153 -32.42 -0.16 9.08
CA ASN A 153 -32.49 0.07 10.53
C ASN A 153 -33.58 -0.76 11.24
N TYR A 154 -34.59 -1.23 10.48
CA TYR A 154 -35.58 -2.18 10.96
C TYR A 154 -35.82 -3.29 9.94
N SER A 155 -35.55 -4.54 10.34
CA SER A 155 -35.86 -5.74 9.56
C SER A 155 -36.87 -6.61 10.29
N ASN A 156 -37.86 -7.13 9.57
CA ASN A 156 -38.80 -8.13 10.11
C ASN A 156 -38.19 -9.53 10.00
N VAL A 157 -38.09 -10.20 11.15
CA VAL A 157 -37.57 -11.56 11.32
C VAL A 157 -38.63 -12.36 12.04
N ASN A 158 -39.33 -13.27 11.35
CA ASN A 158 -40.36 -14.11 11.98
C ASN A 158 -41.36 -13.31 12.85
N ASN A 159 -41.92 -12.20 12.34
CA ASN A 159 -42.79 -11.26 13.07
C ASN A 159 -42.11 -10.52 14.24
N THR A 160 -40.77 -10.40 14.20
CA THR A 160 -39.98 -9.64 15.18
C THR A 160 -39.19 -8.56 14.45
N TRP A 161 -39.32 -7.32 14.91
CA TRP A 161 -38.54 -6.19 14.44
C TRP A 161 -37.16 -6.20 15.08
N SER A 162 -36.12 -6.17 14.26
CA SER A 162 -34.72 -6.16 14.68
C SER A 162 -34.05 -4.87 14.23
N TYR A 163 -33.27 -4.27 15.12
CA TYR A 163 -32.43 -3.14 14.77
C TYR A 163 -31.17 -3.62 14.06
N VAL A 164 -30.86 -3.00 12.92
CA VAL A 164 -29.58 -3.16 12.23
C VAL A 164 -28.83 -1.84 12.33
N ALA A 165 -27.74 -1.83 13.08
CA ALA A 165 -26.82 -0.70 13.11
C ALA A 165 -25.96 -0.73 11.85
N VAL A 166 -25.85 0.40 11.17
CA VAL A 166 -24.98 0.57 10.02
C VAL A 166 -23.85 1.52 10.40
N ASP A 167 -22.62 1.03 10.32
CA ASP A 167 -21.41 1.75 10.71
C ASP A 167 -20.29 1.56 9.69
N ASN A 168 -19.23 2.35 9.84
CA ASN A 168 -18.00 2.25 9.03
C ASN A 168 -18.33 2.25 7.53
N VAL A 169 -19.05 3.27 7.08
CA VAL A 169 -19.52 3.41 5.70
C VAL A 169 -18.42 4.04 4.85
N TYR A 170 -18.13 3.48 3.69
CA TYR A 170 -17.12 3.98 2.77
C TYR A 170 -17.56 3.77 1.33
N TRP A 171 -17.35 4.77 0.47
CA TRP A 171 -17.33 4.52 -0.96
C TRP A 171 -16.15 3.63 -1.32
N SER A 172 -16.29 2.80 -2.35
CA SER A 172 -15.14 2.21 -3.02
C SER A 172 -14.33 3.31 -3.72
N PRO A 173 -13.00 3.16 -3.84
CA PRO A 173 -12.15 4.15 -4.49
C PRO A 173 -12.54 4.46 -5.95
N ASP A 174 -13.15 3.52 -6.67
CA ASP A 174 -13.69 3.70 -8.02
C ASP A 174 -15.12 4.26 -8.06
N CYS A 175 -15.74 4.50 -6.90
CA CYS A 175 -17.10 4.98 -6.73
C CYS A 175 -18.20 4.04 -7.28
N GLU A 176 -17.91 2.74 -7.46
CA GLU A 176 -18.91 1.78 -7.93
C GLU A 176 -19.80 1.22 -6.82
N LEU A 177 -19.24 1.00 -5.64
CA LEU A 177 -19.93 0.39 -4.50
C LEU A 177 -19.77 1.24 -3.24
N VAL A 178 -20.72 1.09 -2.32
CA VAL A 178 -20.60 1.60 -0.96
C VAL A 178 -20.51 0.42 0.00
N TYR A 179 -19.38 0.30 0.68
CA TYR A 179 -19.15 -0.72 1.69
C TYR A 179 -19.55 -0.22 3.07
N TYR A 180 -20.13 -1.10 3.88
CA TYR A 180 -20.52 -0.77 5.25
C TYR A 180 -20.53 -2.01 6.14
N SER A 181 -20.39 -1.77 7.44
CA SER A 181 -20.58 -2.78 8.48
C SER A 181 -22.03 -2.77 8.94
N ALA A 182 -22.64 -3.94 9.03
CA ALA A 182 -23.99 -4.13 9.54
C ALA A 182 -23.94 -4.99 10.79
N GLU A 183 -24.44 -4.46 11.91
CA GLU A 183 -24.58 -5.19 13.16
C GLU A 183 -26.05 -5.39 13.48
N VAL A 184 -26.43 -6.64 13.70
CA VAL A 184 -27.80 -7.00 14.07
C VAL A 184 -27.86 -7.21 15.57
N SER A 185 -28.77 -6.50 16.24
CA SER A 185 -28.99 -6.71 17.67
C SER A 185 -29.52 -8.12 17.93
N ARG A 186 -28.96 -8.79 18.95
CA ARG A 186 -29.47 -10.10 19.42
C ARG A 186 -30.88 -10.02 19.99
N ARG A 187 -31.35 -8.81 20.34
CA ARG A 187 -32.70 -8.57 20.85
C ARG A 187 -33.51 -7.77 19.83
N GLY A 188 -34.71 -8.24 19.54
CA GLY A 188 -35.72 -7.55 18.75
C GLY A 188 -36.98 -7.29 19.55
N VAL A 189 -37.98 -6.71 18.89
CA VAL A 189 -39.31 -6.44 19.43
C VAL A 189 -40.35 -7.18 18.59
N SER A 190 -41.13 -8.07 19.19
CA SER A 190 -42.25 -8.72 18.47
C SER A 190 -43.32 -7.71 18.08
N THR A 191 -44.24 -8.13 17.20
CA THR A 191 -45.46 -7.37 16.90
C THR A 191 -46.30 -7.02 18.13
N ASP A 192 -46.19 -7.81 19.20
CA ASP A 192 -46.92 -7.62 20.46
C ASP A 192 -46.10 -6.79 21.48
N LEU A 193 -45.04 -6.10 21.04
CA LEU A 193 -44.18 -5.24 21.85
C LEU A 193 -43.37 -5.96 22.95
N TYR A 194 -43.13 -7.26 22.80
CA TYR A 194 -42.23 -8.01 23.69
C TYR A 194 -40.82 -8.06 23.15
N THR A 195 -39.83 -7.99 24.04
CA THR A 195 -38.44 -8.28 23.69
C THR A 195 -38.28 -9.76 23.36
N VAL A 196 -37.76 -10.08 22.19
CA VAL A 196 -37.50 -11.46 21.74
C VAL A 196 -36.03 -11.62 21.37
N GLU A 197 -35.44 -12.76 21.70
CA GLU A 197 -34.12 -13.11 21.18
C GLU A 197 -34.20 -13.54 19.72
N ILE A 198 -33.28 -13.03 18.92
CA ILE A 198 -33.21 -13.33 17.50
C ILE A 198 -32.31 -14.56 17.29
N PRO A 199 -32.75 -15.56 16.51
CA PRO A 199 -31.91 -16.72 16.23
C PRO A 199 -30.58 -16.32 15.58
N ASN A 200 -29.47 -16.92 16.02
CA ASN A 200 -28.15 -16.67 15.44
C ASN A 200 -28.13 -16.84 13.92
N SER A 201 -28.85 -17.84 13.38
CA SER A 201 -28.97 -18.06 11.94
C SER A 201 -29.56 -16.87 11.19
N GLU A 202 -30.46 -16.10 11.81
CA GLU A 202 -31.05 -14.89 11.22
C GLU A 202 -30.17 -13.67 11.42
N ILE A 203 -29.37 -13.65 12.48
CA ILE A 203 -28.36 -12.61 12.73
C ILE A 203 -27.25 -12.72 11.68
N GLU A 204 -26.66 -13.91 11.51
CA GLU A 204 -25.57 -14.12 10.55
C GLU A 204 -25.96 -13.86 9.09
N LYS A 205 -27.24 -14.00 8.74
CA LYS A 205 -27.76 -13.66 7.40
C LYS A 205 -27.78 -12.17 7.07
N ARG A 206 -27.69 -11.31 8.09
CA ARG A 206 -27.91 -9.86 7.98
C ARG A 206 -26.71 -9.06 8.50
N GLY A 207 -26.04 -9.55 9.54
CA GLY A 207 -24.81 -9.00 10.04
C GLY A 207 -23.63 -9.25 9.11
N GLY A 208 -22.55 -8.50 9.35
CA GLY A 208 -21.28 -8.59 8.62
C GLY A 208 -21.03 -7.39 7.73
N ILE A 209 -20.35 -7.61 6.61
CA ILE A 209 -19.93 -6.53 5.71
C ILE A 209 -20.64 -6.67 4.39
N TRP A 210 -21.16 -5.54 3.92
CA TRP A 210 -21.97 -5.46 2.72
C TRP A 210 -21.39 -4.44 1.75
N GLY A 211 -21.57 -4.70 0.46
CA GLY A 211 -21.42 -3.72 -0.62
C GLY A 211 -22.79 -3.37 -1.19
N TYR A 212 -23.08 -2.09 -1.35
CA TYR A 212 -24.30 -1.58 -1.98
C TYR A 212 -23.97 -0.90 -3.31
N ASN A 213 -24.65 -1.32 -4.37
CA ASN A 213 -24.53 -0.69 -5.68
C ASN A 213 -25.62 0.40 -5.83
N PRO A 214 -25.27 1.69 -5.89
CA PRO A 214 -26.25 2.77 -6.02
C PRO A 214 -26.98 2.79 -7.35
N LYS A 215 -26.38 2.23 -8.41
CA LYS A 215 -26.96 2.21 -9.76
C LYS A 215 -28.03 1.12 -9.87
N THR A 216 -27.73 -0.09 -9.38
CA THR A 216 -28.65 -1.25 -9.47
C THR A 216 -29.55 -1.38 -8.23
N LYS A 217 -29.19 -0.72 -7.12
CA LYS A 217 -29.80 -0.87 -5.79
C LYS A 217 -29.62 -2.26 -5.18
N GLU A 218 -28.71 -3.05 -5.73
CA GLU A 218 -28.39 -4.38 -5.23
C GLU A 218 -27.41 -4.34 -4.07
N LYS A 219 -27.49 -5.37 -3.22
CA LYS A 219 -26.60 -5.58 -2.09
C LYS A 219 -25.85 -6.90 -2.27
N VAL A 220 -24.55 -6.86 -2.02
CA VAL A 220 -23.66 -8.01 -2.09
C VAL A 220 -23.05 -8.25 -0.73
N ARG A 221 -23.12 -9.49 -0.26
CA ARG A 221 -22.50 -9.91 0.99
C ARG A 221 -21.00 -10.11 0.76
N VAL A 222 -20.18 -9.32 1.44
CA VAL A 222 -18.72 -9.35 1.37
C VAL A 222 -18.17 -10.28 2.45
N TYR A 223 -18.70 -10.19 3.66
CA TYR A 223 -18.27 -11.00 4.79
C TYR A 223 -19.45 -11.35 5.70
N SER A 224 -19.45 -12.56 6.25
CA SER A 224 -20.60 -13.14 6.97
C SER A 224 -20.23 -13.53 8.40
N GLU A 225 -20.08 -12.52 9.24
CA GLU A 225 -19.96 -12.69 10.70
C GLU A 225 -20.57 -11.44 11.35
N ASN A 226 -21.62 -11.61 12.15
CA ASN A 226 -22.22 -10.48 12.88
C ASN A 226 -21.19 -9.80 13.79
N GLU A 227 -21.31 -8.49 14.03
CA GLU A 227 -20.35 -7.68 14.81
C GLU A 227 -18.96 -7.53 14.16
N ALA A 228 -18.72 -8.10 12.97
CA ALA A 228 -17.53 -7.77 12.20
C ALA A 228 -17.64 -6.35 11.63
N PHE A 229 -16.55 -5.60 11.66
CA PHE A 229 -16.53 -4.23 11.17
C PHE A 229 -15.29 -3.89 10.33
N ILE A 230 -15.46 -2.95 9.41
CA ILE A 230 -14.38 -2.40 8.60
C ILE A 230 -13.52 -1.52 9.50
N LYS A 231 -12.26 -1.91 9.68
CA LYS A 231 -11.29 -1.17 10.49
C LYS A 231 -10.63 -0.06 9.67
N THR A 232 -10.14 -0.41 8.48
CA THR A 232 -9.54 0.55 7.54
C THR A 232 -9.48 -0.02 6.13
N TRP A 233 -9.27 0.84 5.15
CA TRP A 233 -8.82 0.41 3.84
C TRP A 233 -7.29 0.29 3.80
N LEU A 234 -6.79 -0.71 3.09
CA LEU A 234 -5.36 -0.97 2.90
C LEU A 234 -4.90 -0.61 1.48
N SER A 235 -5.77 -0.81 0.48
CA SER A 235 -5.52 -0.44 -0.92
C SER A 235 -6.83 -0.21 -1.67
N GLU A 236 -6.78 -0.02 -2.99
CA GLU A 236 -8.00 0.21 -3.80
C GLU A 236 -9.03 -0.92 -3.71
N ASN A 237 -8.57 -2.17 -3.55
CA ASN A 237 -9.42 -3.37 -3.56
C ASN A 237 -9.22 -4.23 -2.31
N GLU A 238 -8.69 -3.67 -1.22
CA GLU A 238 -8.43 -4.43 -0.01
C GLU A 238 -8.77 -3.63 1.25
N ILE A 239 -9.48 -4.29 2.17
CA ILE A 239 -9.85 -3.77 3.48
C ILE A 239 -9.32 -4.65 4.60
N GLU A 240 -8.99 -4.03 5.73
CA GLU A 240 -8.81 -4.71 7.00
C GLU A 240 -10.13 -4.69 7.77
N ILE A 241 -10.54 -5.86 8.25
CA ILE A 241 -11.73 -6.00 9.08
C ILE A 241 -11.36 -6.57 10.43
N ARG A 242 -12.12 -6.18 11.45
CA ARG A 242 -11.99 -6.68 12.80
C ARG A 242 -13.14 -7.63 13.07
N ARG A 243 -12.81 -8.87 13.42
CA ARG A 243 -13.77 -9.90 13.78
C ARG A 243 -14.23 -9.76 15.24
N PRO A 244 -15.38 -10.34 15.61
CA PRO A 244 -15.89 -10.26 16.99
C PRO A 244 -14.95 -10.87 18.03
N ASN A 245 -14.20 -11.91 17.64
CA ASN A 245 -13.33 -12.66 18.54
C ASN A 245 -12.06 -11.93 19.00
N GLY A 246 -11.63 -10.85 18.33
CA GLY A 246 -10.30 -10.31 18.61
C GLY A 246 -9.44 -10.06 17.38
N GLU A 247 -9.66 -10.87 16.35
CA GLU A 247 -8.71 -11.00 15.26
C GLU A 247 -8.98 -9.97 14.18
N SER A 248 -7.91 -9.53 13.53
CA SER A 248 -8.01 -8.73 12.31
C SER A 248 -7.74 -9.64 11.11
N MET A 249 -8.42 -9.38 10.00
CA MET A 249 -8.22 -10.12 8.76
C MET A 249 -8.31 -9.19 7.56
N MET A 250 -7.61 -9.55 6.50
CA MET A 250 -7.64 -8.83 5.22
C MET A 250 -8.67 -9.45 4.29
N LEU A 251 -9.46 -8.61 3.63
CA LEU A 251 -10.42 -9.02 2.60
C LEU A 251 -10.14 -8.29 1.30
N ASN A 252 -10.02 -9.06 0.22
CA ASN A 252 -10.04 -8.53 -1.14
C ASN A 252 -11.50 -8.32 -1.56
N LEU A 253 -11.77 -7.16 -2.16
CA LEU A 253 -13.09 -6.68 -2.57
C LEU A 253 -13.41 -6.95 -4.04
#